data_AF-A0A0R1UCF3-F1
#
_entry.id   AF-A0A0R1UCF3-F1
#
_cell.length_a   1.000
_cell.length_b   1.000
_cell.length_c   1.000
_cell.angle_alpha   90.00
_cell.angle_beta   90.00
_cell.angle_gamma   90.00
#
_symmetry.space_group_name_H-M   'P 1'
#
loop_
_entity.id
_entity.type
_entity.pdbx_description
1 polymer ?
#
loop_
_entity_poly.entity_id
_entity_poly.type
_entity_poly.pdbx_seq_one_letter_code
_entity_poly.pdbx_strand_id
1 'polypeptide(L)'
;MAKNEEEVKNSVFGFGESNDAYAKYFVGKSYLKGLASSKDAKTGVSNVTFEPGCRNNWHGAAKDSWFAHIAIMVGEGTTKWYEPVSDEDYNKLG
;
A
#
# COMPACT_ATOMS: atom_id res chain seq x y z
N MET A 1 22.19 -2.30 -8.71
CA MET A 1 21.03 -3.21 -8.65
C MET A 1 21.03 -3.88 -7.28
N ALA A 2 19.85 -4.06 -6.68
CA ALA A 2 19.77 -4.77 -5.40
C ALA A 2 20.13 -6.25 -5.61
N LYS A 3 20.73 -6.88 -4.59
CA LYS A 3 21.05 -8.31 -4.65
C LYS A 3 19.72 -9.09 -4.77
N ASN A 4 19.64 -10.04 -5.72
CA ASN A 4 18.47 -10.90 -5.98
C ASN A 4 17.23 -10.18 -6.57
N GLU A 5 17.39 -9.02 -7.21
CA GLU A 5 16.28 -8.24 -7.77
C GLU A 5 15.38 -9.04 -8.75
N GLU A 6 15.98 -9.86 -9.61
CA GLU A 6 15.27 -10.69 -10.59
C GLU A 6 14.45 -11.81 -9.91
N GLU A 7 15.02 -12.45 -8.88
CA GLU A 7 14.36 -13.49 -8.10
C GLU A 7 13.17 -12.92 -7.31
N VAL A 8 13.35 -11.75 -6.70
CA VAL A 8 12.28 -11.04 -5.98
C VAL A 8 11.17 -10.65 -6.94
N LYS A 9 11.49 -10.07 -8.11
CA LYS A 9 10.50 -9.67 -9.11
C LYS A 9 9.64 -10.84 -9.59
N ASN A 10 10.23 -12.04 -9.71
CA ASN A 10 9.56 -13.24 -10.20
C ASN A 10 8.90 -14.10 -9.11
N SER A 11 9.04 -13.73 -7.83
CA SER A 11 8.41 -14.43 -6.69
C SER A 11 6.88 -14.32 -6.69
N VAL A 12 6.22 -15.18 -5.90
CA VAL A 12 4.80 -15.01 -5.53
C VAL A 12 4.53 -13.63 -4.91
N PHE A 13 5.52 -13.06 -4.22
CA PHE A 13 5.50 -11.70 -3.66
C PHE A 13 6.25 -10.67 -4.54
N GLY A 14 6.36 -10.92 -5.84
CA GLY A 14 6.97 -9.98 -6.79
C GLY A 14 6.20 -8.67 -6.98
N PHE A 15 6.72 -7.79 -7.83
CA PHE A 15 6.24 -6.40 -7.94
C PHE A 15 4.83 -6.32 -8.52
N GLY A 16 4.51 -7.19 -9.49
CA GLY A 16 3.27 -7.10 -10.26
C GLY A 16 3.32 -5.95 -11.28
N GLU A 17 2.17 -5.38 -11.58
CA GLU A 17 2.01 -4.31 -12.57
C GLU A 17 2.18 -2.93 -11.94
N SER A 18 2.34 -1.89 -12.76
CA SER A 18 2.34 -0.50 -12.28
C SER A 18 1.05 -0.19 -11.53
N ASN A 19 1.15 0.47 -10.38
CA ASN A 19 0.03 0.77 -9.50
C ASN A 19 -0.74 2.04 -9.93
N ASP A 20 -0.92 2.22 -11.24
CA ASP A 20 -1.45 3.46 -11.83
C ASP A 20 -2.90 3.72 -11.40
N ALA A 21 -3.69 2.65 -11.24
CA ALA A 21 -5.07 2.70 -10.79
C ALA A 21 -5.25 3.36 -9.40
N TYR A 22 -4.22 3.30 -8.56
CA TYR A 22 -4.24 3.84 -7.20
C TYR A 22 -3.23 4.98 -7.00
N ALA A 23 -2.57 5.46 -8.06
CA ALA A 23 -1.49 6.44 -7.99
C ALA A 23 -1.82 7.70 -7.18
N LYS A 24 -3.08 8.14 -7.17
CA LYS A 24 -3.54 9.29 -6.36
C LYS A 24 -3.35 9.13 -4.84
N TYR A 25 -3.19 7.90 -4.36
CA TYR A 25 -2.97 7.57 -2.94
C TYR A 25 -1.49 7.40 -2.59
N PHE A 26 -0.58 7.61 -3.55
CA PHE A 26 0.86 7.45 -3.40
C PHE A 26 1.58 8.71 -3.87
N VAL A 27 2.77 8.92 -3.35
CA VAL A 27 3.75 9.86 -3.92
C VAL A 27 4.93 9.04 -4.40
N GLY A 28 5.31 9.19 -5.67
CA GLY A 28 6.31 8.36 -6.33
C GLY A 28 5.71 7.13 -7.02
N LYS A 29 6.58 6.24 -7.52
CA LYS A 29 6.18 5.07 -8.30
C LYS A 29 6.04 3.83 -7.42
N SER A 30 4.92 3.13 -7.58
CA SER A 30 4.64 1.87 -6.89
C SER A 30 4.10 0.82 -7.86
N TYR A 31 4.18 -0.44 -7.44
CA TYR A 31 3.70 -1.61 -8.18
C TYR A 31 2.76 -2.42 -7.29
N LEU A 32 1.77 -3.08 -7.89
CA LEU A 32 0.77 -3.87 -7.18
C LEU A 32 0.65 -5.27 -7.77
N LYS A 33 0.72 -6.26 -6.88
CA LYS A 33 0.47 -7.67 -7.20
C LYS A 33 -0.65 -8.20 -6.30
N GLY A 34 -1.77 -8.61 -6.90
CA GLY A 34 -2.80 -9.35 -6.17
C GLY A 34 -2.29 -10.72 -5.75
N LEU A 35 -2.55 -11.12 -4.51
CA LEU A 35 -2.10 -12.40 -3.95
C LEU A 35 -3.28 -13.34 -3.67
N ALA A 36 -4.34 -12.82 -3.06
CA ALA A 36 -5.55 -13.58 -2.77
C ALA A 36 -6.77 -12.65 -2.70
N SER A 37 -7.95 -13.19 -2.98
CA SER A 37 -9.21 -12.50 -2.72
C SER A 37 -10.28 -13.52 -2.34
N SER A 38 -11.18 -13.12 -1.45
CA SER A 38 -12.35 -13.90 -1.08
C SER A 38 -13.58 -13.01 -1.11
N LYS A 39 -14.57 -13.42 -1.90
CA LYS A 39 -15.87 -12.75 -1.96
C LYS A 39 -16.64 -12.95 -0.66
N ASP A 40 -16.59 -14.14 -0.09
CA ASP A 40 -17.30 -14.49 1.16
C ASP A 40 -16.75 -13.71 2.35
N ALA A 41 -15.42 -13.62 2.46
CA ALA A 41 -14.76 -12.82 3.50
C ALA A 41 -14.67 -11.33 3.17
N LYS A 42 -15.11 -10.91 1.97
CA LYS A 42 -15.00 -9.53 1.45
C LYS A 42 -13.60 -8.92 1.64
N THR A 43 -12.56 -9.73 1.45
CA THR A 43 -11.18 -9.36 1.77
C THR A 43 -10.27 -9.64 0.58
N GLY A 44 -9.37 -8.70 0.30
CA GLY A 44 -8.29 -8.83 -0.68
C GLY A 44 -6.93 -8.74 0.00
N VAL A 45 -5.96 -9.49 -0.51
CA VAL A 45 -4.56 -9.44 -0.09
C VAL A 45 -3.72 -9.12 -1.31
N SER A 46 -2.90 -8.09 -1.20
CA SER A 46 -2.01 -7.62 -2.28
C SER A 46 -0.63 -7.30 -1.73
N ASN A 47 0.40 -7.52 -2.54
CA ASN A 47 1.73 -7.00 -2.32
C ASN A 47 1.88 -5.65 -3.03
N VAL A 48 2.40 -4.64 -2.33
CA VAL A 48 2.68 -3.32 -2.90
C VAL A 48 4.17 -3.05 -2.78
N THR A 49 4.83 -2.82 -3.91
CA THR A 49 6.27 -2.53 -3.96
C THR A 49 6.49 -1.04 -4.26
N PHE A 50 7.40 -0.41 -3.53
CA PHE A 50 7.70 1.01 -3.61
C PHE A 50 9.07 1.22 -4.25
N GLU A 51 9.17 2.09 -5.25
CA GLU A 51 10.49 2.57 -5.67
C GLU A 51 11.12 3.43 -4.56
N PRO A 52 12.46 3.59 -4.55
CA PRO A 52 13.12 4.47 -3.59
C PRO A 52 12.47 5.86 -3.54
N GLY A 53 12.12 6.32 -2.34
CA GLY A 53 11.45 7.60 -2.11
C GLY A 53 9.94 7.58 -2.31
N CYS A 54 9.34 6.47 -2.76
CA CYS A 54 7.88 6.34 -2.83
C CYS A 54 7.28 6.13 -1.43
N ARG A 55 6.10 6.70 -1.20
CA ARG A 55 5.28 6.47 0.01
C ARG A 55 3.79 6.41 -0.31
N ASN A 56 3.00 5.75 0.53
CA ASN A 56 1.55 5.85 0.51
C ASN A 56 1.08 7.06 1.34
N ASN A 57 -0.16 7.48 1.13
CA ASN A 57 -0.84 8.49 1.95
C ASN A 57 -1.34 7.85 3.26
N TRP A 58 -1.74 8.71 4.21
CA TRP A 58 -2.54 8.31 5.37
C TRP A 58 -3.77 7.51 4.93
N HIS A 59 -4.09 6.44 5.65
CA HIS A 59 -5.23 5.57 5.39
C HIS A 59 -5.72 4.95 6.70
N GLY A 60 -7.03 4.69 6.77
CA GLY A 60 -7.68 4.18 7.98
C GLY A 60 -9.17 3.94 7.76
N ALA A 61 -9.90 3.81 8.86
CA ALA A 61 -11.35 3.67 8.85
C ALA A 61 -12.05 4.87 8.20
N ALA A 62 -13.25 4.63 7.67
CA ALA A 62 -14.20 5.70 7.36
C ALA A 62 -14.95 6.12 8.63
N LYS A 63 -15.57 7.30 8.62
CA LYS A 63 -16.25 7.88 9.79
C LYS A 63 -17.39 7.01 10.36
N ASP A 64 -18.00 6.19 9.52
CA ASP A 64 -19.19 5.39 9.78
C ASP A 64 -18.98 3.88 9.56
N SER A 65 -17.73 3.43 9.38
CA SER A 65 -17.41 2.02 9.17
C SER A 65 -16.17 1.60 9.94
N TRP A 66 -16.20 0.38 10.49
CA TRP A 66 -15.02 -0.25 11.06
C TRP A 66 -14.00 -0.61 9.95
N PHE A 67 -12.72 -0.68 10.31
CA PHE A 67 -11.63 -1.09 9.44
C PHE A 67 -10.56 -1.84 10.23
N ALA A 68 -10.01 -2.89 9.63
CA ALA A 68 -8.71 -3.44 10.00
C ALA A 68 -7.90 -3.72 8.74
N HIS A 69 -6.59 -3.60 8.90
CA HIS A 69 -5.62 -4.06 7.94
C HIS A 69 -4.41 -4.63 8.67
N ILE A 70 -3.68 -5.49 7.96
CA ILE A 70 -2.36 -5.96 8.38
C ILE A 70 -1.37 -5.30 7.44
N ALA A 71 -0.56 -4.37 7.97
CA ALA A 71 0.52 -3.74 7.24
C ALA A 71 1.84 -4.42 7.61
N ILE A 72 2.50 -5.03 6.63
CA ILE A 72 3.80 -5.68 6.80
C ILE A 72 4.79 -4.94 5.91
N MET A 73 5.86 -4.42 6.53
CA MET A 73 6.97 -3.81 5.83
C MET A 73 8.15 -4.77 5.88
N VAL A 74 8.74 -5.06 4.71
CA VAL A 74 9.85 -6.01 4.57
C VAL A 74 11.07 -5.26 4.04
N GLY A 75 12.25 -5.57 4.58
CA GLY A 75 13.51 -4.95 4.17
C GLY A 75 13.80 -3.62 4.86
N GLU A 76 14.51 -2.73 4.16
CA GLU A 76 14.96 -1.42 4.68
C GLU A 76 13.90 -0.32 4.54
N GLY A 77 12.64 -0.69 4.29
CA GLY A 77 11.54 0.27 4.33
C GLY A 77 11.51 0.99 5.68
N THR A 78 11.36 2.31 5.65
CA THR A 78 11.20 3.12 6.86
C THR A 78 9.86 3.83 6.82
N THR A 79 9.29 4.09 7.99
CA THR A 79 8.11 4.94 8.12
C THR A 79 8.55 6.34 8.55
N LYS A 80 8.26 7.34 7.72
CA LYS A 80 8.37 8.74 8.11
C LYS A 80 6.98 9.26 8.46
N TRP A 81 6.77 9.58 9.73
CA TRP A 81 5.56 10.23 10.18
C TRP A 81 5.57 11.73 9.84
N TYR A 82 4.41 12.23 9.48
CA TYR A 82 4.12 13.64 9.25
C TYR A 82 3.14 14.12 10.33
N GLU A 83 2.59 15.31 10.13
CA GLU A 83 1.53 15.84 10.96
C GLU A 83 0.29 14.92 10.92
N PRO A 84 -0.41 14.78 12.06
CA PRO A 84 -1.69 14.07 12.09
C PRO A 84 -2.68 14.68 11.10
N VAL A 85 -3.52 13.84 10.52
CA VAL A 85 -4.67 14.31 9.74
C VAL A 85 -5.61 15.05 10.69
N SER A 86 -5.97 16.30 10.34
CA SER A 86 -6.89 17.10 11.15
C SER A 86 -8.31 16.54 11.09
N ASP A 87 -9.10 16.76 12.14
CA ASP A 87 -10.53 16.41 12.12
C ASP A 87 -11.26 17.11 10.96
N GLU A 88 -10.87 18.34 10.63
CA GLU A 88 -11.45 19.08 9.52
C GLU A 88 -11.20 18.36 8.18
N ASP A 89 -9.98 17.91 7.93
CA ASP A 89 -9.63 17.20 6.70
C ASP A 89 -10.23 15.80 6.66
N TYR A 90 -10.26 15.10 7.80
CA TYR A 90 -10.90 13.80 7.91
C TYR A 90 -12.41 13.90 7.64
N ASN A 91 -13.09 14.91 8.17
CA ASN A 91 -14.53 15.10 7.99
C ASN A 91 -14.92 15.54 6.56
N LYS A 92 -13.96 16.01 5.75
CA LYS A 92 -14.17 16.24 4.30
C LYS A 92 -14.17 14.94 3.50
N LEU A 93 -13.71 13.82 4.08
CA LEU A 93 -13.73 12.51 3.43
C LEU A 93 -15.18 11.97 3.43
N GLY A 94 -15.62 11.55 2.24
CA GLY A 94 -17.00 11.14 1.93
C GLY A 94 -17.50 10.02 2.83
#